data_AF-K7Z2I7-F1
#
_entry.id   AF-K7Z2I7-F1
#
_cell.length_a   1.000
_cell.length_b   1.000
_cell.length_c   1.000
_cell.angle_alpha   90.00
_cell.angle_beta   90.00
_cell.angle_gamma   90.00
#
_symmetry.space_group_name_H-M   'P 1'
#
loop_
_entity.id
_entity.type
_entity.pdbx_description
1 polymer ?
#
loop_
_entity_poly.entity_id
_entity_poly.type
_entity_poly.pdbx_seq_one_letter_code
_entity_poly.pdbx_strand_id
1 'polypeptide(L)'
;MTELHPVDPELISKLQAAGESNLPPQVCAGCISDLKRTVATSSGGVLMQQERAREQHRLQLWKSRVMLIKKARMCMGQKLYSEAAISYEKYLKILDIVFDIKKGEKLRPEAFKESARTTELTVVASVYWDLLRIYDTHEKYQDRMMNSAKQLSMFIQFTPIYPDIIRKAESFQKTAKNPQIVKQFLKMSDKERPRCFIATSAFENPSAFEVMQLRAFRDTQLRTHNWGRKFIAVYYRYSPHIACLLDKHSWLKPSVRAALRVLIKCVSR
;
A
#
# COMPACT_ATOMS: atom_id res chain seq x y z
N MET A 1 57.66 20.00 -5.53
CA MET A 1 56.69 21.10 -5.32
C MET A 1 55.39 20.70 -5.99
N THR A 2 54.25 20.82 -5.32
CA THR A 2 52.96 20.51 -5.96
C THR A 2 52.64 21.63 -6.93
N GLU A 3 52.57 21.33 -8.22
CA GLU A 3 52.15 22.31 -9.23
C GLU A 3 50.70 22.73 -8.97
N LEU A 4 50.49 24.05 -8.87
CA LEU A 4 49.19 24.66 -8.69
C LEU A 4 48.69 25.15 -10.06
N HIS A 5 47.43 24.82 -10.35
CA HIS A 5 46.75 25.20 -11.57
C HIS A 5 45.72 26.29 -11.27
N PRO A 6 45.65 27.34 -12.10
CA PRO A 6 44.64 28.38 -11.96
C PRO A 6 43.24 27.81 -12.22
N VAL A 7 42.26 28.28 -11.45
CA VAL A 7 40.85 27.98 -11.70
C VAL A 7 40.31 29.01 -12.68
N ASP A 8 39.87 28.55 -13.84
CA ASP A 8 39.34 29.41 -14.90
C ASP A 8 38.09 30.19 -14.43
N PRO A 9 37.95 31.49 -14.74
CA PRO A 9 36.76 32.30 -14.45
C PRO A 9 35.42 31.68 -14.87
N GLU A 10 35.37 30.98 -16.00
CA GLU A 10 34.17 30.26 -16.47
C GLU A 10 33.81 29.12 -15.53
N LEU A 11 34.81 28.39 -15.01
CA LEU A 11 34.61 27.32 -14.04
C LEU A 11 34.13 27.89 -12.69
N ILE A 12 34.69 29.02 -12.26
CA ILE A 12 34.26 29.72 -11.03
C ILE A 12 32.80 30.15 -11.14
N SER A 13 32.39 30.75 -12.26
CA SER A 13 30.99 31.17 -12.47
C SER A 13 30.02 29.98 -12.41
N LYS A 14 30.38 28.83 -13.01
CA LYS A 14 29.55 27.61 -12.96
C LYS A 14 29.49 27.00 -11.56
N LEU A 15 30.60 27.02 -10.81
CA LEU A 15 30.63 26.55 -9.43
C LEU A 15 29.80 27.45 -8.51
N GLN A 16 29.87 28.77 -8.69
CA GLN A 16 29.04 29.74 -7.97
C GLN A 16 27.55 29.55 -8.27
N ALA A 17 27.19 29.30 -9.53
CA ALA A 17 25.82 28.96 -9.91
C ALA A 17 25.36 27.62 -9.29
N ALA A 18 26.29 26.70 -9.01
CA ALA A 18 26.04 25.45 -8.29
C ALA A 18 26.03 25.61 -6.74
N GLY A 19 26.21 26.84 -6.22
CA GLY A 19 26.16 27.14 -4.79
C GLY A 19 27.50 27.08 -4.05
N GLU A 20 28.62 26.86 -4.74
CA GLU A 20 29.96 26.89 -4.15
C GLU A 20 30.47 28.34 -4.01
N SER A 21 31.00 28.69 -2.85
CA SER A 21 31.51 30.04 -2.56
C SER A 21 32.92 29.98 -1.94
N ASN A 22 33.67 31.09 -2.04
CA ASN A 22 35.05 31.20 -1.54
C ASN A 22 36.06 30.21 -2.15
N LEU A 23 36.01 30.04 -3.48
CA LEU A 23 36.94 29.17 -4.20
C LEU A 23 38.34 29.81 -4.28
N PRO A 24 39.41 29.07 -3.96
CA PRO A 24 40.78 29.57 -4.09
C PRO A 24 41.15 29.80 -5.58
N PRO A 25 41.99 30.79 -5.89
CA PRO A 25 42.34 31.15 -7.26
C PRO A 25 43.20 30.09 -7.97
N GLN A 26 43.88 29.23 -7.21
CA GLN A 26 44.69 28.13 -7.73
C GLN A 26 44.54 26.89 -6.85
N VAL A 27 44.56 25.71 -7.45
CA VAL A 27 44.40 24.41 -6.77
C VAL A 27 45.33 23.37 -7.40
N CYS A 28 45.55 22.24 -6.72
CA CYS A 28 46.35 21.15 -7.30
C CYS A 28 45.60 20.42 -8.44
N ALA A 29 46.33 19.61 -9.21
CA ALA A 29 45.78 18.86 -10.35
C ALA A 29 44.60 17.92 -10.00
N GLY A 30 44.61 17.34 -8.80
CA GLY A 30 43.50 16.54 -8.30
C GLY A 30 42.25 17.39 -8.06
N CYS A 31 42.40 18.47 -7.29
CA CYS A 31 41.32 19.39 -6.97
C CYS A 31 40.70 20.05 -8.22
N ILE A 32 41.50 20.45 -9.22
CA ILE A 32 40.93 21.04 -10.45
C ILE A 32 40.11 20.02 -11.24
N SER A 33 40.52 18.75 -11.22
CA SER A 33 39.78 17.65 -11.85
C SER A 33 38.47 17.36 -11.12
N ASP A 34 38.47 17.42 -9.79
CA ASP A 34 37.26 17.25 -8.98
C ASP A 34 36.29 18.43 -9.14
N LEU A 35 36.77 19.67 -9.17
CA LEU A 35 35.94 20.85 -9.43
C LEU A 35 35.26 20.79 -10.80
N LYS A 36 36.00 20.39 -11.85
CA LYS A 36 35.44 20.16 -13.19
C LYS A 36 34.36 19.07 -13.18
N ARG A 37 34.57 18.00 -12.41
CA ARG A 37 33.59 16.92 -12.24
C ARG A 37 32.34 17.42 -11.53
N THR A 38 32.47 18.21 -10.46
CA THR A 38 31.36 18.80 -9.72
C THR A 38 30.47 19.65 -10.63
N VAL A 39 31.06 20.51 -11.47
CA VAL A 39 30.32 21.29 -12.48
C VAL A 39 29.66 20.41 -13.54
N ALA A 40 30.36 19.39 -14.03
CA ALA A 40 29.79 18.47 -15.01
C ALA A 40 28.56 17.75 -14.43
N THR A 41 28.62 17.30 -13.17
CA THR A 41 27.52 16.59 -12.49
C THR A 41 26.36 17.49 -12.06
N SER A 42 26.60 18.78 -11.87
CA SER A 42 25.58 19.77 -11.47
C SER A 42 24.96 20.52 -12.65
N SER A 43 25.43 20.27 -13.89
CA SER A 43 24.84 20.85 -15.09
C SER A 43 23.39 20.36 -15.28
N GLY A 44 22.49 21.28 -15.67
CA GLY A 44 21.06 20.97 -15.83
C GLY A 44 20.78 19.83 -16.83
N GLY A 45 21.61 19.69 -17.87
CA GLY A 45 21.51 18.59 -18.83
C GLY A 45 21.79 17.21 -18.20
N VAL A 46 22.79 17.11 -17.33
CA VAL A 46 23.14 15.86 -16.63
C VAL A 46 22.08 15.51 -15.59
N LEU A 47 21.56 16.49 -14.84
CA LEU A 47 20.48 16.28 -13.87
C LEU A 47 19.21 15.76 -14.56
N MET A 48 18.79 16.38 -15.67
CA MET A 48 17.64 15.93 -16.47
C MET A 48 17.85 14.51 -17.04
N GLN A 49 19.06 14.18 -17.49
CA GLN A 49 19.37 12.84 -17.97
C GLN A 49 19.33 11.80 -16.85
N GLN A 50 19.81 12.14 -15.65
CA GLN A 50 19.70 11.29 -14.46
C GLN A 50 18.26 11.08 -14.03
N GLU A 51 17.42 12.12 -14.03
CA GLU A 51 15.99 12.00 -13.73
C GLU A 51 15.28 11.11 -14.75
N ARG A 52 15.50 11.32 -16.05
CA ARG A 52 14.97 10.44 -17.11
C ARG A 52 15.42 9.00 -16.94
N ALA A 53 16.69 8.77 -16.62
CA ALA A 53 17.21 7.43 -16.37
C ALA A 53 16.53 6.78 -15.14
N ARG A 54 16.31 7.54 -14.06
CA ARG A 54 15.58 7.08 -12.87
C ARG A 54 14.13 6.72 -13.22
N GLU A 55 13.44 7.57 -13.98
CA GLU A 55 12.06 7.30 -14.43
C GLU A 55 11.98 6.06 -15.33
N GLN A 56 12.88 5.94 -16.32
CA GLN A 56 12.96 4.76 -17.19
C GLN A 56 13.22 3.48 -16.39
N HIS A 57 14.12 3.54 -15.41
CA HIS A 57 14.39 2.42 -14.51
C HIS A 57 13.15 2.03 -13.69
N ARG A 58 12.41 3.00 -13.12
CA ARG A 58 11.13 2.73 -12.42
C ARG A 58 10.11 2.08 -13.35
N LEU A 59 9.97 2.55 -14.58
CA LEU A 59 9.07 1.98 -15.59
C LEU A 59 9.46 0.54 -15.95
N GLN A 60 10.75 0.25 -16.08
CA GLN A 60 11.25 -1.10 -16.35
C GLN A 60 10.94 -2.05 -15.19
N LEU A 61 11.19 -1.63 -13.94
CA LEU A 61 10.84 -2.39 -12.75
C LEU A 61 9.33 -2.62 -12.64
N TRP A 62 8.52 -1.59 -12.92
CA TRP A 62 7.07 -1.74 -12.95
C TRP A 62 6.65 -2.81 -13.95
N LYS A 63 7.17 -2.81 -15.17
CA LYS A 63 6.85 -3.83 -16.19
C LYS A 63 7.25 -5.24 -15.75
N SER A 64 8.41 -5.41 -15.12
CA SER A 64 8.92 -6.73 -14.74
C SER A 64 8.23 -7.35 -13.50
N ARG A 65 7.57 -6.53 -12.66
CA ARG A 65 6.93 -6.96 -11.39
C ARG A 65 5.97 -8.14 -11.55
N VAL A 66 5.24 -8.22 -12.67
CA VAL A 66 4.23 -9.25 -12.91
C VAL A 66 4.86 -10.64 -13.01
N MET A 67 6.08 -10.74 -13.54
CA MET A 67 6.81 -12.00 -13.66
C MET A 67 7.20 -12.57 -12.28
N LEU A 68 7.46 -11.71 -11.30
CA LEU A 68 7.73 -12.13 -9.92
C LEU A 68 6.51 -12.78 -9.28
N ILE A 69 5.32 -12.21 -9.49
CA ILE A 69 4.06 -12.80 -8.99
C ILE A 69 3.77 -14.14 -9.66
N LYS A 70 3.97 -14.24 -10.99
CA LYS A 70 3.81 -15.51 -11.73
C LYS A 70 4.76 -16.58 -11.19
N LYS A 71 6.04 -16.23 -11.01
CA LYS A 71 7.05 -17.14 -10.44
C LYS A 71 6.67 -17.57 -9.03
N ALA A 72 6.29 -16.62 -8.16
CA ALA A 72 5.92 -16.93 -6.78
C ALA A 72 4.74 -17.90 -6.71
N ARG A 73 3.68 -17.69 -7.50
CA ARG A 73 2.52 -18.59 -7.55
C ARG A 73 2.86 -19.98 -8.08
N MET A 74 3.74 -20.07 -9.08
CA MET A 74 4.26 -21.36 -9.57
C MET A 74 5.02 -22.10 -8.45
N CYS A 75 5.92 -21.41 -7.75
CA CYS A 75 6.64 -21.97 -6.60
C CYS A 75 5.69 -22.42 -5.47
N MET A 76 4.63 -21.64 -5.19
CA MET A 76 3.59 -22.04 -4.22
C MET A 76 2.91 -23.35 -4.62
N GLY A 77 2.56 -23.53 -5.90
CA GLY A 77 1.98 -24.78 -6.41
C GLY A 77 2.92 -25.98 -6.29
N GLN A 78 4.22 -25.74 -6.42
CA GLN A 78 5.29 -26.74 -6.25
C GLN A 78 5.74 -26.94 -4.80
N LYS A 79 5.12 -26.23 -3.83
CA LYS A 79 5.50 -26.21 -2.41
C LYS A 79 6.92 -25.70 -2.14
N LEU A 80 7.50 -24.95 -3.07
CA LEU A 80 8.80 -24.27 -2.96
C LEU A 80 8.61 -22.91 -2.24
N TYR A 81 8.33 -22.96 -0.94
CA TYR A 81 7.89 -21.79 -0.17
C TYR A 81 8.98 -20.73 0.02
N SER A 82 10.24 -21.13 0.12
CA SER A 82 11.37 -20.20 0.26
C SER A 82 11.54 -19.36 -1.00
N GLU A 83 11.48 -19.99 -2.17
CA GLU A 83 11.59 -19.38 -3.49
C GLU A 83 10.38 -18.48 -3.79
N ALA A 84 9.19 -18.91 -3.34
CA ALA A 84 7.97 -18.12 -3.39
C ALA A 84 8.12 -16.83 -2.56
N ALA A 85 8.59 -16.94 -1.31
CA ALA A 85 8.81 -15.80 -0.43
C ALA A 85 9.81 -14.80 -1.03
N ILE A 86 10.95 -15.27 -1.55
CA ILE A 86 11.94 -14.40 -2.21
C ILE A 86 11.31 -13.65 -3.39
N SER A 87 10.49 -14.33 -4.20
CA SER A 87 9.84 -13.70 -5.35
C SER A 87 8.81 -12.66 -4.93
N TYR A 88 8.02 -12.94 -3.89
CA TYR A 88 7.07 -12.00 -3.29
C TYR A 88 7.75 -10.78 -2.65
N GLU A 89 8.84 -10.98 -1.91
CA GLU A 89 9.61 -9.90 -1.30
C GLU A 89 10.27 -9.00 -2.34
N LYS A 90 10.81 -9.57 -3.43
CA LYS A 90 11.33 -8.79 -4.57
C LYS A 90 10.23 -7.95 -5.22
N TYR A 91 9.02 -8.51 -5.36
CA TYR A 91 7.88 -7.77 -5.87
C TYR A 91 7.56 -6.57 -4.97
N LEU A 92 7.45 -6.76 -3.66
CA LEU A 92 7.21 -5.66 -2.71
C LEU A 92 8.33 -4.62 -2.76
N LYS A 93 9.59 -5.04 -2.90
CA LYS A 93 10.73 -4.13 -3.02
C LYS A 93 10.67 -3.29 -4.30
N ILE A 94 10.19 -3.85 -5.41
CA ILE A 94 9.93 -3.08 -6.63
C ILE A 94 8.88 -2.00 -6.37
N LEU A 95 7.81 -2.32 -5.64
CA LEU A 95 6.79 -1.33 -5.30
C LEU A 95 7.36 -0.20 -4.45
N ASP A 96 8.18 -0.51 -3.44
CA ASP A 96 8.85 0.53 -2.63
C ASP A 96 9.65 1.50 -3.52
N ILE A 97 10.38 0.99 -4.51
CA ILE A 97 11.18 1.82 -5.43
C ILE A 97 10.29 2.63 -6.38
N VAL A 98 9.24 2.00 -6.94
CA VAL A 98 8.34 2.65 -7.91
C VAL A 98 7.52 3.76 -7.25
N PHE A 99 7.14 3.58 -5.99
CA PHE A 99 6.39 4.56 -5.19
C PHE A 99 7.27 5.49 -4.35
N ASP A 100 8.60 5.42 -4.52
CA ASP A 100 9.58 6.27 -3.83
C ASP A 100 9.44 6.25 -2.29
N ILE A 101 9.20 5.06 -1.73
CA ILE A 101 9.04 4.85 -0.30
C ILE A 101 10.39 5.02 0.39
N LYS A 102 10.48 5.95 1.35
CA LYS A 102 11.72 6.27 2.04
C LYS A 102 12.17 5.14 2.96
N LYS A 103 13.48 5.11 3.28
CA LYS A 103 14.04 4.13 4.20
C LYS A 103 13.36 4.24 5.57
N GLY A 104 12.82 3.12 6.06
CA GLY A 104 12.08 3.05 7.33
C GLY A 104 10.58 3.31 7.21
N GLU A 105 10.12 3.85 6.07
CA GLU A 105 8.70 3.93 5.75
C GLU A 105 8.19 2.59 5.19
N LYS A 106 6.87 2.43 5.18
CA LYS A 106 6.21 1.26 4.60
C LYS A 106 5.20 1.72 3.56
N LEU A 107 5.08 0.94 2.49
CA LEU A 107 4.07 1.10 1.46
C LEU A 107 2.67 1.14 2.09
N ARG A 108 1.84 2.09 1.66
CA ARG A 108 0.47 2.24 2.14
C ARG A 108 -0.54 2.21 0.99
N PRO A 109 -1.81 1.85 1.25
CA PRO A 109 -2.84 1.82 0.22
C PRO A 109 -3.03 3.15 -0.51
N GLU A 110 -2.75 4.28 0.16
CA GLU A 110 -2.87 5.62 -0.41
C GLU A 110 -1.94 5.86 -1.60
N ALA A 111 -0.84 5.11 -1.72
CA ALA A 111 0.06 5.19 -2.86
C ALA A 111 -0.61 4.74 -4.19
N PHE A 112 -1.74 4.01 -4.10
CA PHE A 112 -2.44 3.40 -5.24
C PHE A 112 -3.70 4.16 -5.66
N LYS A 113 -3.86 5.43 -5.25
CA LYS A 113 -5.08 6.23 -5.48
C LYS A 113 -5.42 6.52 -6.95
N GLU A 114 -4.46 6.37 -7.87
CA GLU A 114 -4.72 6.46 -9.32
C GLU A 114 -5.52 5.23 -9.80
N SER A 115 -6.61 5.45 -10.56
CA SER A 115 -7.52 4.40 -11.01
C SER A 115 -6.84 3.25 -11.75
N ALA A 116 -5.70 3.50 -12.41
CA ALA A 116 -4.89 2.50 -13.10
C ALA A 116 -4.17 1.49 -12.16
N ARG A 117 -4.13 1.73 -10.85
CA ARG A 117 -3.36 0.92 -9.88
C ARG A 117 -4.21 0.26 -8.79
N THR A 118 -5.54 0.41 -8.82
CA THR A 118 -6.45 -0.19 -7.83
C THR A 118 -6.49 -1.72 -7.91
N THR A 119 -6.27 -2.30 -9.09
CA THR A 119 -6.11 -3.75 -9.27
C THR A 119 -4.86 -4.28 -8.56
N GLU A 120 -3.80 -3.47 -8.49
CA GLU A 120 -2.55 -3.82 -7.82
C GLU A 120 -2.73 -3.96 -6.30
N LEU A 121 -3.66 -3.22 -5.68
CA LEU A 121 -4.00 -3.41 -4.25
C LEU A 121 -4.42 -4.85 -3.95
N THR A 122 -5.18 -5.46 -4.87
CA THR A 122 -5.61 -6.85 -4.76
C THR A 122 -4.43 -7.81 -4.87
N VAL A 123 -3.47 -7.51 -5.76
CA VAL A 123 -2.23 -8.28 -5.87
C VAL A 123 -1.43 -8.19 -4.57
N VAL A 124 -1.18 -6.97 -4.07
CA VAL A 124 -0.45 -6.73 -2.81
C VAL A 124 -1.11 -7.46 -1.63
N ALA A 125 -2.45 -7.38 -1.50
CA ALA A 125 -3.16 -8.12 -0.46
C ALA A 125 -2.99 -9.64 -0.62
N SER A 126 -3.08 -10.18 -1.84
CA SER A 126 -2.84 -11.61 -2.08
C SER A 126 -1.41 -12.04 -1.73
N VAL A 127 -0.42 -11.18 -2.00
CA VAL A 127 0.99 -11.40 -1.65
C VAL A 127 1.18 -11.47 -0.14
N TYR A 128 0.66 -10.51 0.61
CA TYR A 128 0.79 -10.53 2.08
C TYR A 128 0.05 -11.70 2.71
N TRP A 129 -1.08 -12.13 2.15
CA TRP A 129 -1.76 -13.36 2.58
C TRP A 129 -0.90 -14.60 2.37
N ASP A 130 -0.23 -14.72 1.23
CA ASP A 130 0.67 -15.84 0.96
C ASP A 130 1.91 -15.81 1.86
N LEU A 131 2.55 -14.65 2.02
CA LEU A 131 3.68 -14.47 2.92
C LEU A 131 3.34 -14.80 4.37
N LEU A 132 2.15 -14.38 4.86
CA LEU A 132 1.66 -14.75 6.18
C LEU A 132 1.63 -16.28 6.36
N ARG A 133 1.15 -17.02 5.35
CA ARG A 133 1.12 -18.50 5.40
C ARG A 133 2.51 -19.13 5.27
N ILE A 134 3.38 -18.59 4.42
CA ILE A 134 4.75 -19.09 4.26
C ILE A 134 5.53 -18.93 5.57
N TYR A 135 5.43 -17.77 6.23
CA TYR A 135 6.18 -17.50 7.45
C TYR A 135 5.60 -18.20 8.69
N ASP A 136 4.39 -18.74 8.63
CA ASP A 136 3.87 -19.61 9.69
C ASP A 136 4.67 -20.91 9.85
N THR A 137 5.52 -21.26 8.88
CA THR A 137 6.28 -22.53 8.87
C THR A 137 7.21 -22.74 10.08
N HIS A 138 7.76 -21.66 10.68
CA HIS A 138 8.72 -21.74 11.79
C HIS A 138 8.76 -20.46 12.65
N GLU A 139 9.02 -20.59 13.95
CA GLU A 139 9.04 -19.48 14.93
C GLU A 139 10.02 -18.35 14.59
N LYS A 140 11.22 -18.68 14.08
CA LYS A 140 12.19 -17.70 13.56
C LYS A 140 11.63 -16.65 12.58
N TYR A 141 10.49 -16.91 11.94
CA TYR A 141 9.86 -15.98 10.99
C TYR A 141 8.68 -15.21 11.59
N GLN A 142 8.42 -15.30 12.90
CA GLN A 142 7.30 -14.64 13.57
C GLN A 142 7.24 -13.13 13.29
N ASP A 143 8.37 -12.43 13.32
CA ASP A 143 8.41 -10.99 13.02
C ASP A 143 8.00 -10.71 11.57
N ARG A 144 8.43 -11.55 10.63
CA ARG A 144 8.09 -11.43 9.21
C ARG A 144 6.61 -11.75 8.97
N MET A 145 6.10 -12.76 9.66
CA MET A 145 4.69 -13.14 9.65
C MET A 145 3.81 -12.02 10.21
N MET A 146 4.20 -11.44 11.35
CA MET A 146 3.51 -10.33 11.99
C MET A 146 3.51 -9.07 11.11
N ASN A 147 4.64 -8.78 10.46
CA ASN A 147 4.71 -7.70 9.50
C ASN A 147 3.75 -7.93 8.32
N SER A 148 3.69 -9.16 7.79
CA SER A 148 2.76 -9.52 6.72
C SER A 148 1.31 -9.38 7.16
N ALA A 149 0.97 -9.80 8.39
CA ALA A 149 -0.35 -9.63 8.98
C ALA A 149 -0.77 -8.14 9.10
N LYS A 150 0.12 -7.28 9.62
CA LYS A 150 -0.13 -5.84 9.76
C LYS A 150 -0.31 -5.16 8.40
N GLN A 151 0.51 -5.51 7.41
CA GLN A 151 0.35 -4.97 6.06
C GLN A 151 -0.94 -5.47 5.43
N LEU A 152 -1.23 -6.78 5.50
CA LEU A 152 -2.44 -7.35 4.96
C LEU A 152 -3.69 -6.64 5.48
N SER A 153 -3.80 -6.42 6.80
CA SER A 153 -4.98 -5.76 7.40
C SER A 153 -5.20 -4.35 6.87
N MET A 154 -4.13 -3.61 6.53
CA MET A 154 -4.24 -2.26 5.97
C MET A 154 -4.72 -2.28 4.51
N PHE A 155 -4.21 -3.21 3.70
CA PHE A 155 -4.51 -3.27 2.27
C PHE A 155 -5.87 -3.92 1.98
N ILE A 156 -6.18 -5.00 2.68
CA ILE A 156 -7.26 -5.91 2.31
C ILE A 156 -8.64 -5.25 2.29
N GLN A 157 -8.87 -4.26 3.16
CA GLN A 157 -10.12 -3.49 3.22
C GLN A 157 -10.46 -2.74 1.92
N PHE A 158 -9.46 -2.48 1.07
CA PHE A 158 -9.63 -1.77 -0.20
C PHE A 158 -9.71 -2.73 -1.40
N THR A 159 -9.88 -4.02 -1.14
CA THR A 159 -9.85 -5.06 -2.18
C THR A 159 -11.15 -5.86 -2.21
N PRO A 160 -11.61 -6.31 -3.40
CA PRO A 160 -12.82 -7.13 -3.52
C PRO A 160 -12.66 -8.52 -2.87
N ILE A 161 -11.42 -8.97 -2.63
CA ILE A 161 -11.12 -10.29 -2.04
C ILE A 161 -11.19 -10.31 -0.50
N TYR A 162 -11.52 -9.19 0.15
CA TYR A 162 -11.65 -9.09 1.61
C TYR A 162 -12.44 -10.25 2.24
N PRO A 163 -13.71 -10.53 1.87
CA PRO A 163 -14.52 -11.53 2.56
C PRO A 163 -13.92 -12.94 2.44
N ASP A 164 -13.31 -13.25 1.30
CA ASP A 164 -12.72 -14.56 1.07
C ASP A 164 -11.44 -14.77 1.88
N ILE A 165 -10.61 -13.74 1.99
CA ILE A 165 -9.39 -13.84 2.80
C ILE A 165 -9.73 -13.90 4.29
N ILE A 166 -10.74 -13.17 4.78
CA ILE A 166 -11.18 -13.30 6.17
C ILE A 166 -11.65 -14.72 6.46
N ARG A 167 -12.52 -15.29 5.61
CA ARG A 167 -12.98 -16.68 5.76
C ARG A 167 -11.83 -17.69 5.74
N LYS A 168 -10.86 -17.49 4.83
CA LYS A 168 -9.65 -18.31 4.76
C LYS A 168 -8.78 -18.16 6.01
N ALA A 169 -8.67 -16.96 6.57
CA ALA A 169 -7.93 -16.69 7.79
C ALA A 169 -8.57 -17.31 9.03
N GLU A 170 -9.90 -17.25 9.17
CA GLU A 170 -10.63 -17.93 10.24
C GLU A 170 -10.44 -19.46 10.18
N SER A 171 -10.44 -20.04 8.97
CA SER A 171 -10.15 -21.47 8.77
C SER A 171 -8.69 -21.79 9.08
N PHE A 172 -7.75 -21.03 8.52
CA PHE A 172 -6.31 -21.22 8.71
C PHE A 172 -5.89 -21.06 10.17
N GLN A 173 -6.51 -20.15 10.93
CA GLN A 173 -6.24 -19.93 12.35
C GLN A 173 -6.40 -21.19 13.21
N LYS A 174 -7.20 -22.17 12.77
CA LYS A 174 -7.41 -23.44 13.48
C LYS A 174 -6.24 -24.41 13.34
N THR A 175 -5.46 -24.30 12.27
CA THR A 175 -4.35 -25.20 11.95
C THR A 175 -2.99 -24.51 11.86
N ALA A 176 -2.96 -23.19 12.05
CA ALA A 176 -1.73 -22.40 12.04
C ALA A 176 -0.80 -22.78 13.20
N LYS A 177 0.51 -22.75 12.96
CA LYS A 177 1.53 -22.92 14.01
C LYS A 177 1.60 -21.70 14.93
N ASN A 178 1.27 -20.51 14.43
CA ASN A 178 1.27 -19.24 15.17
C ASN A 178 -0.14 -18.61 15.17
N PRO A 179 -1.15 -19.26 15.77
CA PRO A 179 -2.55 -18.81 15.69
C PRO A 179 -2.76 -17.42 16.30
N GLN A 180 -1.94 -17.00 17.27
CA GLN A 180 -1.96 -15.67 17.86
C GLN A 180 -1.75 -14.56 16.83
N ILE A 181 -0.88 -14.76 15.84
CA ILE A 181 -0.61 -13.77 14.78
C ILE A 181 -1.82 -13.67 13.85
N VAL A 182 -2.43 -14.81 13.52
CA VAL A 182 -3.66 -14.84 12.69
C VAL A 182 -4.83 -14.17 13.42
N LYS A 183 -4.99 -14.41 14.73
CA LYS A 183 -5.98 -13.70 15.58
C LYS A 183 -5.74 -12.19 15.59
N GLN A 184 -4.48 -11.74 15.69
CA GLN A 184 -4.16 -10.32 15.60
C GLN A 184 -4.49 -9.75 14.23
N PHE A 185 -4.18 -10.46 13.14
CA PHE A 185 -4.59 -10.07 11.78
C PHE A 185 -6.11 -9.87 11.67
N LEU A 186 -6.90 -10.84 12.14
CA LEU A 186 -8.37 -10.76 12.12
C LEU A 186 -8.86 -9.54 12.93
N LYS A 187 -8.32 -9.33 14.13
CA LYS A 187 -8.67 -8.18 14.99
C LYS A 187 -8.33 -6.84 14.33
N MET A 188 -7.14 -6.71 13.73
CA MET A 188 -6.74 -5.49 13.02
C MET A 188 -7.63 -5.26 11.80
N SER A 189 -7.95 -6.31 11.04
CA SER A 189 -8.79 -6.21 9.84
C SER A 189 -10.22 -5.79 10.16
N ASP A 190 -10.78 -6.25 11.28
CA ASP A 190 -12.09 -5.81 11.74
C ASP A 190 -12.08 -4.33 12.18
N LYS A 191 -11.04 -3.90 12.89
CA LYS A 191 -10.88 -2.51 13.32
C LYS A 191 -10.75 -1.53 12.15
N GLU A 192 -9.96 -1.91 11.14
CA GLU A 192 -9.73 -1.09 9.95
C GLU A 192 -10.93 -1.09 8.99
N ARG A 193 -11.85 -2.05 9.09
CA ARG A 193 -12.99 -2.15 8.18
C ARG A 193 -13.89 -0.90 8.29
N PRO A 194 -14.15 -0.19 7.18
CA PRO A 194 -15.09 0.92 7.23
C PRO A 194 -16.49 0.37 7.54
N ARG A 195 -17.00 0.67 8.75
CA ARG A 195 -18.30 0.18 9.25
C ARG A 195 -19.47 0.88 8.57
N CYS A 196 -20.51 0.15 8.20
CA CYS A 196 -21.83 0.73 7.94
C CYS A 196 -22.60 0.71 9.28
N PHE A 197 -22.35 1.70 10.14
CA PHE A 197 -22.81 1.71 11.54
C PHE A 197 -24.31 1.41 11.69
N ILE A 198 -25.17 2.10 10.94
CA ILE A 198 -26.63 1.90 11.02
C ILE A 198 -27.01 0.48 10.60
N ALA A 199 -26.44 -0.03 9.49
CA ALA A 199 -26.75 -1.37 9.02
C ALA A 199 -26.23 -2.45 9.98
N THR A 200 -25.01 -2.28 10.50
CA THR A 200 -24.43 -3.21 11.48
C THR A 200 -25.23 -3.23 12.79
N SER A 201 -25.71 -2.07 13.29
CA SER A 201 -26.59 -2.01 14.46
C SER A 201 -27.97 -2.63 14.18
N ALA A 202 -28.56 -2.37 13.01
CA ALA A 202 -29.87 -2.89 12.64
C ALA A 202 -29.85 -4.42 12.51
N PHE A 203 -28.86 -4.99 11.81
CA PHE A 203 -28.75 -6.44 11.56
C PHE A 203 -28.00 -7.20 12.65
N GLU A 204 -27.41 -6.49 13.62
CA GLU A 204 -26.70 -7.05 14.79
C GLU A 204 -25.54 -8.00 14.44
N ASN A 205 -25.13 -8.00 13.17
CA ASN A 205 -24.06 -8.82 12.64
C ASN A 205 -23.30 -8.02 11.56
N PRO A 206 -22.03 -7.67 11.78
CA PRO A 206 -21.20 -6.99 10.79
C PRO A 206 -21.00 -7.77 9.49
N SER A 207 -21.20 -9.09 9.52
CA SER A 207 -21.06 -10.00 8.39
C SER A 207 -22.40 -10.51 7.86
N ALA A 208 -23.52 -9.89 8.26
CA ALA A 208 -24.82 -10.16 7.63
C ALA A 208 -24.75 -9.86 6.12
N PHE A 209 -25.46 -10.67 5.33
CA PHE A 209 -25.51 -10.54 3.87
C PHE A 209 -25.93 -9.12 3.45
N GLU A 210 -26.93 -8.54 4.11
CA GLU A 210 -27.41 -7.18 3.85
C GLU A 210 -26.32 -6.12 4.10
N VAL A 211 -25.56 -6.26 5.19
CA VAL A 211 -24.46 -5.34 5.52
C VAL A 211 -23.34 -5.45 4.50
N MET A 212 -23.05 -6.66 4.01
CA MET A 212 -22.08 -6.90 2.96
C MET A 212 -22.51 -6.26 1.63
N GLN A 213 -23.78 -6.39 1.22
CA GLN A 213 -24.33 -5.77 0.02
C GLN A 213 -24.23 -4.24 0.08
N LEU A 214 -24.60 -3.63 1.21
CA LEU A 214 -24.53 -2.18 1.39
C LEU A 214 -23.08 -1.66 1.36
N ARG A 215 -22.14 -2.43 1.92
CA ARG A 215 -20.70 -2.10 1.83
C ARG A 215 -20.19 -2.22 0.41
N ALA A 216 -20.56 -3.26 -0.32
CA ALA A 216 -20.21 -3.42 -1.73
C ALA A 216 -20.72 -2.24 -2.55
N PHE A 217 -22.00 -1.86 -2.41
CA PHE A 217 -22.57 -0.68 -3.06
C PHE A 217 -21.82 0.61 -2.72
N ARG A 218 -21.47 0.81 -1.44
CA ARG A 218 -20.65 1.94 -1.00
C ARG A 218 -19.31 1.99 -1.74
N ASP A 219 -18.63 0.84 -1.80
CA ASP A 219 -17.27 0.77 -2.30
C ASP A 219 -17.19 0.81 -3.83
N THR A 220 -18.15 0.22 -4.54
CA THR A 220 -18.15 0.14 -6.01
C THR A 220 -18.88 1.30 -6.68
N GLN A 221 -19.97 1.82 -6.09
CA GLN A 221 -20.81 2.85 -6.73
C GLN A 221 -20.66 4.23 -6.09
N LEU A 222 -20.75 4.34 -4.76
CA LEU A 222 -20.69 5.65 -4.09
C LEU A 222 -19.27 6.21 -4.09
N ARG A 223 -18.25 5.39 -3.83
CA ARG A 223 -16.87 5.86 -3.69
C ARG A 223 -16.26 6.37 -5.00
N THR A 224 -16.76 5.92 -6.15
CA THR A 224 -16.28 6.32 -7.48
C THR A 224 -16.67 7.76 -7.85
N HIS A 225 -17.73 8.31 -7.26
CA HIS A 225 -18.26 9.63 -7.58
C HIS A 225 -17.97 10.67 -6.49
N ASN A 226 -17.77 11.94 -6.88
CA ASN A 226 -17.50 13.05 -5.94
C ASN A 226 -18.63 13.25 -4.92
N TRP A 227 -19.89 13.16 -5.37
CA TRP A 227 -21.05 13.28 -4.51
C TRP A 227 -21.17 12.09 -3.55
N GLY A 228 -20.88 10.88 -4.02
CA GLY A 228 -20.92 9.69 -3.18
C GLY A 228 -19.83 9.69 -2.11
N ARG A 229 -18.64 10.23 -2.40
CA ARG A 229 -17.60 10.48 -1.38
C ARG A 229 -18.06 11.46 -0.29
N LYS A 230 -18.75 12.55 -0.65
CA LYS A 230 -19.35 13.49 0.33
C LYS A 230 -20.43 12.81 1.17
N PHE A 231 -21.32 12.03 0.54
CA PHE A 231 -22.33 11.26 1.24
C PHE A 231 -21.70 10.29 2.25
N ILE A 232 -20.67 9.55 1.85
CA ILE A 232 -19.91 8.68 2.74
C ILE A 232 -19.36 9.46 3.92
N ALA A 233 -18.70 10.61 3.70
CA ALA A 233 -18.15 11.42 4.80
C ALA A 233 -19.22 11.86 5.82
N VAL A 234 -20.37 12.35 5.33
CA VAL A 234 -21.52 12.72 6.19
C VAL A 234 -22.05 11.50 6.93
N TYR A 235 -22.22 10.37 6.25
CA TYR A 235 -22.64 9.13 6.88
C TYR A 235 -21.69 8.74 8.02
N TYR A 236 -20.38 8.73 7.81
CA TYR A 236 -19.41 8.39 8.86
C TYR A 236 -19.36 9.40 10.01
N ARG A 237 -19.72 10.66 9.76
CA ARG A 237 -19.81 11.71 10.79
C ARG A 237 -20.97 11.46 11.78
N TYR A 238 -22.15 11.11 11.27
CA TYR A 238 -23.38 11.06 12.08
C TYR A 238 -23.86 9.64 12.42
N SER A 239 -23.59 8.67 11.55
CA SER A 239 -24.08 7.29 11.71
C SER A 239 -23.66 6.60 13.01
N PRO A 240 -22.50 6.87 13.66
CA PRO A 240 -22.19 6.26 14.95
C PRO A 240 -23.18 6.65 16.05
N HIS A 241 -23.59 7.93 16.10
CA HIS A 241 -24.58 8.40 17.07
C HIS A 241 -25.96 7.81 16.79
N ILE A 242 -26.36 7.75 15.52
CA ILE A 242 -27.64 7.15 15.11
C ILE A 242 -27.66 5.65 15.44
N ALA A 243 -26.57 4.93 15.20
CA ALA A 243 -26.45 3.51 15.54
C ALA A 243 -26.56 3.29 17.05
N CYS A 244 -25.92 4.14 17.88
CA CYS A 244 -26.06 4.06 19.33
C CYS A 244 -27.51 4.27 19.79
N LEU A 245 -28.24 5.22 19.19
CA LEU A 245 -29.67 5.42 19.47
C LEU A 245 -30.51 4.21 19.02
N LEU A 246 -30.20 3.63 17.86
CA LEU A 246 -30.87 2.44 17.36
C LEU A 246 -30.64 1.21 18.25
N ASP A 247 -29.45 1.07 18.83
CA ASP A 247 -29.14 0.00 19.79
C ASP A 247 -29.88 0.18 21.12
N LYS A 248 -30.12 1.43 21.55
CA LYS A 248 -30.97 1.73 22.72
C LYS A 248 -32.45 1.46 22.48
N HIS A 249 -32.89 1.56 21.22
CA HIS A 249 -34.29 1.40 20.82
C HIS A 249 -34.45 0.21 19.86
N SER A 250 -34.24 -1.00 20.37
CA SER A 250 -34.28 -2.25 19.58
C SER A 250 -35.59 -2.45 18.81
N TRP A 251 -36.71 -1.89 19.27
CA TRP A 251 -38.00 -1.92 18.58
C TRP A 251 -38.01 -1.19 17.23
N LEU A 252 -37.07 -0.27 16.97
CA LEU A 252 -36.90 0.40 15.68
C LEU A 252 -36.13 -0.45 14.66
N LYS A 253 -35.37 -1.45 15.11
CA LYS A 253 -34.51 -2.28 14.24
C LYS A 253 -35.30 -2.98 13.11
N PRO A 254 -36.49 -3.57 13.34
CA PRO A 254 -37.29 -4.18 12.27
C PRO A 254 -37.63 -3.20 11.14
N SER A 255 -38.05 -1.98 11.47
CA SER A 255 -38.38 -0.93 10.49
C SER A 255 -37.15 -0.51 9.70
N VAL A 256 -36.02 -0.33 10.38
CA VAL A 256 -34.74 -0.02 9.73
C VAL A 256 -34.28 -1.16 8.81
N ARG A 257 -34.41 -2.43 9.24
CA ARG A 257 -34.11 -3.61 8.40
C ARG A 257 -34.97 -3.61 7.14
N ALA A 258 -36.27 -3.32 7.26
CA ALA A 258 -37.18 -3.26 6.11
C ALA A 258 -36.76 -2.17 5.11
N ALA A 259 -36.49 -0.95 5.59
CA ALA A 259 -36.01 0.16 4.75
C ALA A 259 -34.67 -0.18 4.07
N LEU A 260 -33.72 -0.75 4.81
CA LEU A 260 -32.43 -1.16 4.25
C LEU A 260 -32.57 -2.27 3.20
N ARG A 261 -33.48 -3.23 3.38
CA ARG A 261 -33.75 -4.27 2.37
C ARG A 261 -34.36 -3.72 1.10
N VAL A 262 -35.26 -2.74 1.20
CA VAL A 262 -35.79 -2.02 0.03
C VAL A 262 -34.64 -1.32 -0.70
N LEU A 263 -33.79 -0.60 0.03
CA LEU A 263 -32.64 0.07 -0.55
C LEU A 263 -31.69 -0.91 -1.24
N ILE A 264 -31.38 -2.05 -0.61
CA ILE A 264 -30.57 -3.12 -1.21
C ILE A 264 -31.17 -3.57 -2.53
N LYS A 265 -32.49 -3.85 -2.57
CA LYS A 265 -33.18 -4.28 -3.79
C LYS A 265 -33.13 -3.24 -4.90
N CYS A 266 -33.10 -1.95 -4.56
CA CYS A 266 -32.95 -0.86 -5.53
C CYS A 266 -31.53 -0.75 -6.10
N VAL A 267 -30.51 -1.03 -5.28
CA VAL A 267 -29.09 -0.86 -5.68
C VAL A 267 -28.42 -2.14 -6.20
N SER A 268 -29.04 -3.30 -5.99
CA SER A 268 -28.57 -4.60 -6.50
C SER A 268 -29.26 -5.01 -7.81
N ARG A 269 -29.93 -4.07 -8.49
CA ARG A 269 -30.45 -4.22 -9.86
C ARG A 269 -29.44 -3.70 -10.85
#